data_AF-A0A5Q4SXM6-F1
#
_entry.id   AF-A0A5Q4SXM6-F1
#
_cell.length_a   1.000
_cell.length_b   1.000
_cell.length_c   1.000
_cell.angle_alpha   90.00
_cell.angle_beta   90.00
_cell.angle_gamma   90.00
#
_symmetry.space_group_name_H-M   'P 1'
#
loop_
_entity.id
_entity.type
_entity.pdbx_description
1 polymer ?
#
loop_
_entity_poly.entity_id
_entity_poly.type
_entity_poly.pdbx_seq_one_letter_code
_entity_poly.pdbx_strand_id
1 'polypeptide(L)'
;MRRPAQQHRPGIPAAYAWTHPYTGVQSMAVFYNDGGDPPAGGDPAAEPPKPGPPPSRVFTQDEVASLAAKEKAQGERAGARKALEDLAAKLGFSKIEDAEAFIEAGRKAQEAALSEDEKRRAELDRREQELAAKEAAAVTRERAAIRRSILVGLGATGDDLDDAAALLRVDDDADEQAVQDAAEKLKTRRPELFGTTTAPAPAPQTLPPAPSGAPAGGGLPRTPAAGKDAIRAAARERAERMGLRNPEAA
;
A
#
# COMPACT_ATOMS: atom_id res chain seq x y z
N MET A 1 24.92 25.02 25.96
CA MET A 1 24.14 25.49 27.13
C MET A 1 23.91 27.00 27.00
N ARG A 2 22.70 27.43 26.64
CA ARG A 2 22.30 28.85 26.63
C ARG A 2 21.08 28.99 27.56
N ARG A 3 21.17 29.90 28.54
CA ARG A 3 20.09 30.21 29.50
C ARG A 3 19.11 31.20 28.87
N PRO A 4 17.79 31.11 29.15
CA PRO A 4 16.82 32.14 28.77
C PRO A 4 16.88 33.34 29.73
N ALA A 5 16.74 34.54 29.18
CA ALA A 5 16.65 35.80 29.91
C ALA A 5 15.25 35.99 30.51
N GLN A 6 15.20 36.33 31.81
CA GLN A 6 13.98 36.74 32.52
C GLN A 6 13.70 38.22 32.23
N GLN A 7 12.48 38.54 31.80
CA GLN A 7 11.95 39.91 31.85
C GLN A 7 10.95 40.01 33.01
N HIS A 8 11.33 40.75 34.04
CA HIS A 8 10.44 41.24 35.09
C HIS A 8 9.65 42.45 34.59
N ARG A 9 8.37 42.53 34.92
CA ARG A 9 7.57 43.77 34.84
C ARG A 9 6.80 43.96 36.17
N PRO A 10 6.93 45.11 36.86
CA PRO A 10 6.25 45.38 38.12
C PRO A 10 5.02 46.33 37.99
N GLY A 11 4.04 46.19 38.89
CA GLY A 11 2.97 47.17 39.21
C GLY A 11 1.53 46.77 38.80
N ILE A 12 0.71 46.03 39.59
CA ILE A 12 -0.19 46.42 40.73
C ILE A 12 -1.52 47.10 40.26
N PRO A 13 -2.73 46.92 40.87
CA PRO A 13 -3.15 46.18 42.08
C PRO A 13 -4.34 45.20 41.95
N ALA A 14 -4.60 44.55 43.07
CA ALA A 14 -5.73 43.70 43.45
C ALA A 14 -7.14 44.23 43.12
N ALA A 15 -8.01 43.31 42.69
CA ALA A 15 -9.44 43.34 43.01
C ALA A 15 -9.97 41.89 43.02
N TYR A 16 -10.07 41.34 44.23
CA TYR A 16 -10.95 40.20 44.51
C TYR A 16 -12.39 40.71 44.44
N ALA A 17 -13.19 40.18 43.51
CA ALA A 17 -14.64 40.36 43.51
C ALA A 17 -15.30 39.04 43.11
N TRP A 18 -15.35 38.11 44.06
CA TRP A 18 -16.34 37.03 44.06
C TRP A 18 -17.64 37.61 44.59
N THR A 19 -18.50 38.02 43.67
CA THR A 19 -19.90 38.37 43.91
C THR A 19 -20.62 37.18 44.55
N HIS A 20 -20.93 37.27 45.84
CA HIS A 20 -21.81 36.35 46.55
C HIS A 20 -23.24 36.93 46.57
N PRO A 21 -24.25 36.22 46.05
CA PRO A 21 -25.64 36.63 46.16
C PRO A 21 -26.21 36.17 47.52
N TYR A 22 -25.81 36.85 48.59
CA TYR A 22 -26.48 36.77 49.89
C TYR A 22 -26.57 38.18 50.50
N THR A 23 -27.39 39.03 49.88
CA THR A 23 -27.93 40.23 50.52
C THR A 23 -29.21 39.86 51.24
N GLY A 24 -29.20 39.84 52.58
CA GLY A 24 -30.46 39.74 53.33
C GLY A 24 -30.40 39.32 54.80
N VAL A 25 -29.41 39.75 55.59
CA VAL A 25 -29.46 39.60 57.07
C VAL A 25 -29.13 40.91 57.80
N GLN A 26 -29.40 42.06 57.17
CA GLN A 26 -29.34 43.39 57.82
C GLN A 26 -30.72 44.01 58.07
N SER A 27 -31.78 43.21 58.17
CA SER A 27 -33.07 43.64 58.74
C SER A 27 -33.26 43.25 60.20
N MET A 28 -32.24 42.71 60.88
CA MET A 28 -32.20 42.64 62.35
C MET A 28 -31.77 43.99 62.93
N ALA A 29 -32.63 45.01 62.73
CA ALA A 29 -32.60 46.21 63.55
C ALA A 29 -33.60 46.01 64.69
N VAL A 30 -33.08 45.48 65.80
CA VAL A 30 -33.74 45.49 67.10
C VAL A 30 -33.72 46.95 67.59
N PHE A 31 -34.85 47.64 67.47
CA PHE A 31 -35.10 48.88 68.20
C PHE A 31 -36.03 48.55 69.37
N TYR A 32 -35.45 48.39 70.56
CA TYR A 32 -36.14 48.62 71.82
C TYR A 32 -35.61 49.94 72.37
N ASN A 33 -36.47 50.95 72.46
CA ASN A 33 -36.81 51.68 73.69
C ASN A 33 -37.50 53.01 73.31
N ASP A 34 -38.77 53.19 73.66
CA ASP A 34 -39.16 54.35 74.47
C ASP A 34 -40.52 54.08 75.13
N GLY A 35 -40.59 54.33 76.43
CA GLY A 35 -41.78 54.17 77.25
C GLY A 35 -42.65 55.42 77.20
N GLY A 36 -43.95 55.23 76.94
CA GLY A 36 -44.94 56.29 77.07
C GLY A 36 -46.30 55.68 77.39
N ASP A 37 -46.86 56.06 78.53
CA ASP A 37 -48.21 55.69 78.98
C ASP A 37 -49.28 56.13 77.97
N PRO A 38 -50.39 55.37 77.81
CA PRO A 38 -51.36 55.59 76.75
C PRO A 38 -52.40 56.67 77.11
N PRO A 39 -52.87 57.50 76.17
CA PRO A 39 -54.07 58.29 76.39
C PRO A 39 -55.32 57.41 76.24
N ALA A 40 -56.23 57.58 77.21
CA ALA A 40 -57.53 56.93 77.29
C ALA A 40 -58.54 57.48 76.26
N GLY A 41 -59.37 56.59 75.71
CA GLY A 41 -60.67 56.94 75.13
C GLY A 41 -60.72 57.00 73.60
N GLY A 42 -61.01 55.86 72.98
CA GLY A 42 -61.46 55.72 71.59
C GLY A 42 -62.05 54.32 71.39
N ASP A 43 -63.23 54.25 70.78
CA ASP A 43 -64.17 53.10 70.66
C ASP A 43 -63.55 51.72 70.36
N PRO A 44 -64.21 50.59 70.74
CA PRO A 44 -63.63 49.26 70.58
C PRO A 44 -63.39 48.93 69.11
N ALA A 45 -62.11 48.90 68.73
CA ALA A 45 -61.66 48.31 67.48
C ALA A 45 -62.06 46.83 67.46
N ALA A 46 -62.81 46.43 66.44
CA ALA A 46 -63.15 45.04 66.18
C ALA A 46 -61.86 44.19 66.18
N GLU A 47 -61.84 43.12 66.96
CA GLU A 47 -60.74 42.17 66.99
C GLU A 47 -60.45 41.67 65.56
N PRO A 48 -59.20 41.75 65.06
CA PRO A 48 -58.86 41.10 63.81
C PRO A 48 -59.09 39.58 63.97
N PRO A 49 -59.73 38.90 62.99
CA PRO A 49 -60.03 37.49 63.11
C PRO A 49 -58.74 36.69 63.31
N LYS A 50 -58.74 35.79 64.30
CA LYS A 50 -57.66 34.81 64.52
C LYS A 50 -57.28 34.17 63.17
N PRO A 51 -55.98 34.09 62.81
CA PRO A 51 -55.56 33.38 61.62
C PRO A 51 -56.11 31.95 61.69
N GLY A 52 -56.95 31.58 60.73
CA GLY A 52 -57.42 30.21 60.60
C GLY A 52 -56.23 29.24 60.44
N PRO A 53 -56.38 27.97 60.82
CA PRO A 53 -55.35 26.96 60.58
C PRO A 53 -54.95 26.99 59.08
N PRO A 54 -53.64 26.82 58.76
CA PRO A 54 -53.19 26.86 57.37
C PRO A 54 -54.00 25.85 56.54
N PRO A 55 -54.35 26.17 55.28
CA PRO A 55 -55.15 25.28 54.46
C PRO A 55 -54.46 23.91 54.39
N SER A 56 -55.19 22.87 54.78
CA SER A 56 -54.75 21.49 54.57
C SER A 56 -54.53 21.29 53.08
N ARG A 57 -53.26 21.10 52.68
CA ARG A 57 -52.93 20.79 51.29
C ARG A 57 -53.55 19.44 50.96
N VAL A 58 -54.56 19.44 50.09
CA VAL A 58 -55.13 18.22 49.53
C VAL A 58 -54.29 17.88 48.30
N PHE A 59 -53.51 16.80 48.37
CA PHE A 59 -52.76 16.31 47.23
C PHE A 59 -53.69 15.60 46.26
N THR A 60 -53.54 15.86 44.97
CA THR A 60 -54.25 15.10 43.94
C THR A 60 -53.56 13.77 43.69
N GLN A 61 -54.30 12.79 43.16
CA GLN A 61 -53.74 11.46 42.84
C GLN A 61 -52.58 11.54 41.83
N ASP A 62 -52.66 12.47 40.88
CA ASP A 62 -51.61 12.72 39.89
C ASP A 62 -50.34 13.30 40.52
N GLU A 63 -50.47 14.19 41.51
CA GLU A 63 -49.33 14.72 42.26
C GLU A 63 -48.62 13.61 43.04
N VAL A 64 -49.38 12.73 43.70
CA VAL A 64 -48.84 11.57 44.42
C VAL A 64 -48.13 10.61 43.47
N ALA A 65 -48.72 10.32 42.30
CA ALA A 65 -48.10 9.48 41.28
C ALA A 65 -46.79 10.09 40.75
N SER A 66 -46.76 11.41 40.54
CA SER A 66 -45.55 12.13 40.10
C SER A 66 -44.43 12.12 41.14
N LEU A 67 -44.79 12.19 42.43
CA LEU A 67 -43.85 12.13 43.54
C LEU A 67 -43.26 10.73 43.70
N ALA A 68 -44.11 9.69 43.62
CA ALA A 68 -43.66 8.31 43.65
C ALA A 68 -42.72 7.97 42.49
N ALA A 69 -42.99 8.48 41.28
CA ALA A 69 -42.11 8.30 40.13
C ALA A 69 -40.76 9.00 40.32
N LYS A 70 -40.76 10.21 40.88
CA LYS A 70 -39.53 10.96 41.21
C LYS A 70 -38.72 10.26 42.29
N GLU A 71 -39.37 9.75 43.33
CA GLU A 71 -38.72 9.02 44.42
C GLU A 71 -38.11 7.71 43.92
N LYS A 72 -38.83 6.95 43.10
CA LYS A 72 -38.31 5.73 42.46
C LYS A 72 -37.08 6.04 41.59
N ALA A 73 -37.16 7.07 40.74
CA ALA A 73 -36.04 7.48 39.90
C ALA A 73 -34.83 7.95 40.73
N GLN A 74 -35.06 8.62 41.87
CA GLN A 74 -34.00 9.00 42.80
C GLN A 74 -33.38 7.78 43.49
N GLY A 75 -34.20 6.82 43.92
CA GLY A 75 -33.77 5.55 44.51
C GLY A 75 -32.93 4.70 43.56
N GLU A 76 -33.37 4.57 42.29
CA GLU A 76 -32.63 3.88 41.24
C GLU A 76 -31.27 4.55 40.95
N ARG A 77 -31.25 5.89 40.87
CA ARG A 77 -30.00 6.65 40.67
C ARG A 77 -29.06 6.55 41.87
N ALA A 78 -29.59 6.59 43.09
CA ALA A 78 -28.80 6.45 44.31
C ALA A 78 -28.25 5.02 44.47
N GLY A 79 -29.05 4.00 44.14
CA GLY A 79 -28.62 2.61 44.13
C GLY A 79 -27.53 2.35 43.08
N ALA A 80 -27.69 2.88 41.87
CA ALA A 80 -26.68 2.77 40.81
C ALA A 80 -25.37 3.46 41.20
N ARG A 81 -25.43 4.65 41.81
CA ARG A 81 -24.23 5.36 42.31
C ARG A 81 -23.51 4.57 43.38
N LYS A 82 -24.22 4.06 44.39
CA LYS A 82 -23.60 3.21 45.43
C LYS A 82 -22.97 1.94 44.87
N ALA A 83 -23.63 1.28 43.91
CA ALA A 83 -23.06 0.09 43.26
C ALA A 83 -21.78 0.42 42.48
N LEU A 84 -21.70 1.59 41.85
CA LEU A 84 -20.50 2.08 41.18
C LEU A 84 -19.40 2.47 42.16
N GLU A 85 -19.73 3.11 43.29
CA GLU A 85 -18.79 3.42 44.38
C GLU A 85 -18.21 2.13 44.98
N ASP A 86 -19.05 1.14 45.26
CA ASP A 86 -18.62 -0.16 45.79
C ASP A 86 -17.72 -0.91 44.80
N LEU A 87 -18.02 -0.83 43.51
CA LEU A 87 -17.21 -1.44 42.46
C LEU A 87 -15.88 -0.70 42.29
N ALA A 88 -15.89 0.63 42.30
CA ALA A 88 -14.68 1.45 42.28
C ALA A 88 -13.78 1.11 43.48
N ALA A 89 -14.36 1.01 44.69
CA ALA A 89 -13.63 0.64 45.90
C ALA A 89 -13.05 -0.78 45.82
N LYS A 90 -13.79 -1.76 45.29
CA LYS A 90 -13.28 -3.13 45.04
C LYS A 90 -12.13 -3.18 44.04
N LEU A 91 -12.15 -2.30 43.04
CA LEU A 91 -11.09 -2.15 42.05
C LEU A 91 -9.92 -1.29 42.57
N GLY A 92 -10.00 -0.78 43.81
CA GLY A 92 -8.95 0.00 44.45
C GLY A 92 -8.97 1.49 44.14
N PHE A 93 -10.03 2.00 43.52
CA PHE A 93 -10.21 3.42 43.26
C PHE A 93 -10.89 4.12 44.44
N SER A 94 -10.36 5.28 44.82
CA SER A 94 -10.92 6.13 45.88
C SER A 94 -12.19 6.86 45.47
N LYS A 95 -12.39 7.08 44.17
CA LYS A 95 -13.49 7.86 43.59
C LYS A 95 -13.94 7.23 42.28
N ILE A 96 -15.22 7.40 41.94
CA ILE A 96 -15.77 6.92 40.67
C ILE A 96 -15.11 7.67 39.49
N GLU A 97 -14.85 8.97 39.65
CA GLU A 97 -14.23 9.80 38.61
C GLU A 97 -12.82 9.31 38.24
N ASP A 98 -12.07 8.77 39.21
CA ASP A 98 -10.72 8.21 38.97
C ASP A 98 -10.81 6.91 38.15
N ALA A 99 -11.84 6.09 38.40
CA ALA A 99 -12.08 4.86 37.67
C ALA A 99 -12.51 5.13 36.22
N GLU A 100 -13.39 6.12 36.01
CA GLU A 100 -13.79 6.56 34.67
C GLU A 100 -12.59 7.10 33.88
N ALA A 101 -11.79 7.98 34.49
CA ALA A 101 -10.58 8.53 33.87
C ALA A 101 -9.56 7.43 33.50
N PHE A 102 -9.39 6.41 34.34
CA PHE A 102 -8.49 5.29 34.06
C PHE A 102 -8.98 4.45 32.87
N ILE A 103 -10.28 4.16 32.78
CA ILE A 103 -10.86 3.42 31.65
C ILE A 103 -10.71 4.21 30.35
N GLU A 104 -10.97 5.52 30.38
CA GLU A 104 -10.77 6.39 29.21
C GLU A 104 -9.31 6.46 28.78
N ALA A 105 -8.38 6.60 29.73
CA ALA A 105 -6.95 6.59 29.45
C ALA A 105 -6.51 5.24 28.88
N GLY A 106 -7.01 4.13 29.42
CA GLY A 106 -6.76 2.78 28.92
C GLY A 106 -7.27 2.56 27.50
N ARG A 107 -8.48 3.04 27.17
CA ARG A 107 -9.02 3.00 25.81
C ARG A 107 -8.17 3.81 24.83
N LYS A 108 -7.83 5.05 25.20
CA LYS A 108 -6.96 5.91 24.38
C LYS A 108 -5.58 5.28 24.16
N ALA A 109 -5.01 4.65 25.18
CA ALA A 109 -3.72 3.96 25.07
C ALA A 109 -3.81 2.71 24.17
N GLN A 110 -4.91 1.94 24.24
CA GLN A 110 -5.14 0.81 23.35
C GLN A 110 -5.34 1.25 21.90
N GLU A 111 -6.15 2.28 21.66
CA GLU A 111 -6.34 2.85 20.32
C GLU A 111 -5.03 3.39 19.75
N ALA A 112 -4.22 4.08 20.57
CA ALA A 112 -2.89 4.53 20.18
C ALA A 112 -1.96 3.34 19.86
N ALA A 113 -1.93 2.31 20.69
CA ALA A 113 -1.11 1.11 20.47
C ALA A 113 -1.50 0.38 19.18
N LEU A 114 -2.80 0.21 18.92
CA LEU A 114 -3.30 -0.35 17.67
C LEU A 114 -2.84 0.49 16.47
N SER A 115 -2.93 1.82 16.57
CA SER A 115 -2.47 2.71 15.50
C SER A 115 -0.95 2.67 15.26
N GLU A 116 -0.15 2.41 16.30
CA GLU A 116 1.30 2.22 16.16
C GLU A 116 1.63 0.86 15.54
N ASP A 117 0.93 -0.20 15.95
CA ASP A 117 1.13 -1.53 15.38
C ASP A 117 0.71 -1.58 13.92
N GLU A 118 -0.37 -0.90 13.53
CA GLU A 118 -0.77 -0.72 12.13
C GLU A 118 0.31 0.01 11.32
N LYS A 119 0.90 1.07 11.86
CA LYS A 119 2.02 1.78 11.21
C LYS A 119 3.25 0.89 11.04
N ARG A 120 3.60 0.11 12.08
CA ARG A 120 4.72 -0.83 12.01
C ARG A 120 4.49 -1.92 10.97
N ARG A 121 3.27 -2.46 10.89
CA ARG A 121 2.89 -3.44 9.86
C ARG A 121 2.99 -2.85 8.47
N ALA A 122 2.42 -1.67 8.25
CA ALA A 122 2.50 -0.99 6.96
C ALA A 122 3.96 -0.69 6.54
N GLU A 123 4.84 -0.36 7.50
CA GLU A 123 6.26 -0.16 7.21
C GLU A 123 6.97 -1.48 6.85
N LEU A 124 6.65 -2.58 7.53
CA LEU A 124 7.20 -3.90 7.21
C LEU A 124 6.72 -4.36 5.83
N ASP A 125 5.42 -4.27 5.54
CA ASP A 125 4.85 -4.62 4.24
C ASP A 125 5.51 -3.82 3.11
N ARG A 126 5.74 -2.52 3.33
CA ARG A 126 6.45 -1.67 2.37
C ARG A 126 7.89 -2.13 2.17
N ARG A 127 8.61 -2.44 3.24
CA ARG A 127 10.01 -2.93 3.15
C ARG A 127 10.08 -4.27 2.43
N GLU A 128 9.14 -5.18 2.69
CA GLU A 128 9.03 -6.46 2.00
C GLU A 128 8.78 -6.25 0.50
N GLN A 129 7.85 -5.36 0.14
CA GLN A 129 7.61 -5.01 -1.27
C GLN A 129 8.84 -4.39 -1.94
N GLU A 130 9.55 -3.49 -1.25
CA GLU A 130 10.78 -2.88 -1.77
C GLU A 130 11.90 -3.90 -1.97
N LEU A 131 12.04 -4.88 -1.06
CA LEU A 131 13.01 -5.97 -1.19
C LEU A 131 12.61 -6.94 -2.31
N ALA A 132 11.35 -7.37 -2.37
CA ALA A 132 10.84 -8.21 -3.43
C ALA A 132 11.02 -7.57 -4.83
N ALA A 133 10.79 -6.25 -4.94
CA ALA A 133 11.02 -5.52 -6.18
C ALA A 133 12.51 -5.47 -6.56
N LYS A 134 13.41 -5.31 -5.56
CA LYS A 134 14.86 -5.33 -5.80
C LYS A 134 15.35 -6.70 -6.23
N GLU A 135 14.85 -7.76 -5.60
CA GLU A 135 15.17 -9.15 -5.96
C GLU A 135 14.67 -9.48 -7.36
N ALA A 136 13.41 -9.15 -7.68
CA ALA A 136 12.88 -9.33 -9.02
C ALA A 136 13.72 -8.58 -10.07
N ALA A 137 14.09 -7.32 -9.80
CA ALA A 137 14.94 -6.55 -10.69
C ALA A 137 16.35 -7.15 -10.84
N ALA A 138 16.92 -7.73 -9.77
CA ALA A 138 18.21 -8.41 -9.81
C ALA A 138 18.14 -9.68 -10.68
N VAL A 139 17.11 -10.52 -10.48
CA VAL A 139 16.87 -11.73 -11.29
C VAL A 139 16.70 -11.37 -12.77
N THR A 140 15.92 -10.33 -13.09
CA THR A 140 15.78 -9.89 -14.48
C THR A 140 17.11 -9.45 -15.09
N ARG A 141 17.95 -8.73 -14.33
CA ARG A 141 19.28 -8.29 -14.78
C ARG A 141 20.23 -9.47 -15.00
N GLU A 142 20.23 -10.46 -14.10
CA GLU A 142 21.04 -11.68 -14.25
C GLU A 142 20.63 -12.47 -15.48
N ARG A 143 19.33 -12.69 -15.68
CA ARG A 143 18.81 -13.36 -16.88
C ARG A 143 19.15 -12.61 -18.16
N ALA A 144 19.03 -11.28 -18.16
CA ALA A 144 19.44 -10.47 -19.30
C ALA A 144 20.94 -10.58 -19.58
N ALA A 145 21.78 -10.64 -18.54
CA ALA A 145 23.22 -10.82 -18.69
C ALA A 145 23.57 -12.19 -19.28
N ILE A 146 22.95 -13.27 -18.80
CA ILE A 146 23.13 -14.63 -19.34
C ILE A 146 22.73 -14.70 -20.82
N ARG A 147 21.55 -14.14 -21.16
CA ARG A 147 21.10 -14.07 -22.56
C ARG A 147 22.09 -13.33 -23.45
N ARG A 148 22.61 -12.19 -22.98
CA ARG A 148 23.62 -11.42 -23.71
C ARG A 148 24.95 -12.17 -23.83
N SER A 149 25.42 -12.88 -22.79
CA SER A 149 26.67 -13.63 -22.87
C SER A 149 26.62 -14.75 -23.90
N ILE A 150 25.48 -15.43 -24.03
CA ILE A 150 25.28 -16.46 -25.06
C ILE A 150 25.32 -15.84 -26.46
N LEU A 151 24.61 -14.73 -26.68
CA LEU A 151 24.59 -14.02 -27.97
C LEU A 151 25.97 -13.51 -28.37
N VAL A 152 26.72 -12.94 -27.42
CA VAL A 152 28.11 -12.53 -27.62
C VAL A 152 28.99 -13.74 -27.97
N GLY A 153 28.83 -14.87 -27.26
CA GLY A 153 29.54 -16.12 -27.56
C GLY A 153 29.27 -16.64 -28.98
N LEU A 154 28.10 -16.34 -29.55
CA LEU A 154 27.73 -16.70 -30.93
C LEU A 154 28.20 -15.69 -31.99
N GLY A 155 28.74 -14.54 -31.56
CA GLY A 155 29.34 -13.52 -32.42
C GLY A 155 28.53 -12.22 -32.56
N ALA A 156 27.45 -12.02 -31.79
CA ALA A 156 26.70 -10.75 -31.83
C ALA A 156 27.45 -9.66 -31.05
N THR A 157 27.58 -8.46 -31.64
CA THR A 157 28.36 -7.36 -31.06
C THR A 157 27.71 -6.01 -31.33
N GLY A 158 27.93 -5.03 -30.44
CA GLY A 158 27.45 -3.65 -30.64
C GLY A 158 25.94 -3.57 -30.81
N ASP A 159 25.46 -2.79 -31.79
CA ASP A 159 24.03 -2.62 -32.06
C ASP A 159 23.35 -3.95 -32.47
N ASP A 160 24.08 -4.84 -33.15
CA ASP A 160 23.57 -6.16 -33.55
C ASP A 160 23.29 -7.07 -32.33
N LEU A 161 23.98 -6.86 -31.21
CA LEU A 161 23.72 -7.58 -29.97
C LEU A 161 22.39 -7.16 -29.35
N ASP A 162 22.11 -5.86 -29.33
CA ASP A 162 20.85 -5.34 -28.79
C ASP A 162 19.67 -5.75 -29.69
N ASP A 163 19.86 -5.72 -31.01
CA ASP A 163 18.88 -6.22 -31.97
C ASP A 163 18.66 -7.73 -31.86
N ALA A 164 19.73 -8.52 -31.72
CA ALA A 164 19.62 -9.96 -31.50
C ALA A 164 18.91 -10.28 -30.19
N ALA A 165 19.17 -9.52 -29.12
CA ALA A 165 18.48 -9.68 -27.84
C ALA A 165 16.98 -9.33 -27.93
N ALA A 166 16.61 -8.32 -28.71
CA ALA A 166 15.21 -7.94 -28.95
C ALA A 166 14.44 -8.96 -29.82
N LEU A 167 15.14 -9.67 -30.71
CA LEU A 167 14.56 -10.65 -31.64
C LEU A 167 14.55 -12.09 -31.11
N LEU A 168 15.21 -12.33 -29.98
CA LEU A 168 15.28 -13.65 -29.35
C LEU A 168 13.90 -14.03 -28.81
N ARG A 169 13.37 -15.17 -29.29
CA ARG A 169 12.05 -15.67 -28.90
C ARG A 169 12.22 -16.83 -27.93
N VAL A 170 12.23 -16.50 -26.65
CA VAL A 170 12.44 -17.44 -25.55
C VAL A 170 11.61 -16.97 -24.35
N ASP A 171 11.02 -17.92 -23.62
CA ASP A 171 10.30 -17.62 -22.38
C ASP A 171 11.23 -17.03 -21.32
N ASP A 172 10.70 -16.20 -20.42
CA ASP A 172 11.54 -15.54 -19.42
C ASP A 172 12.18 -16.49 -18.40
N ASP A 173 11.59 -17.67 -18.20
CA ASP A 173 12.07 -18.73 -17.30
C ASP A 173 12.80 -19.86 -18.05
N ALA A 174 13.13 -19.68 -19.32
CA ALA A 174 13.84 -20.70 -20.09
C ALA A 174 15.25 -20.95 -19.53
N ASP A 175 15.69 -22.21 -19.59
CA ASP A 175 17.03 -22.60 -19.19
C ASP A 175 18.10 -22.16 -20.22
N GLU A 176 19.36 -22.27 -19.81
CA GLU A 176 20.51 -21.82 -20.61
C GLU A 176 20.56 -22.54 -21.98
N GLN A 177 20.20 -23.83 -22.00
CA GLN A 177 20.18 -24.63 -23.22
C GLN A 177 19.10 -24.16 -24.19
N ALA A 178 17.88 -23.88 -23.71
CA ALA A 178 16.81 -23.36 -24.56
C ALA A 178 17.13 -21.97 -25.12
N VAL A 179 17.81 -21.12 -24.34
CA VAL A 179 18.32 -19.83 -24.81
C VAL A 179 19.34 -20.02 -25.93
N GLN A 180 20.27 -20.97 -25.77
CA GLN A 180 21.27 -21.29 -26.76
C GLN A 180 20.66 -21.83 -28.06
N ASP A 181 19.75 -22.81 -27.97
CA ASP A 181 19.05 -23.37 -29.12
C ASP A 181 18.26 -22.30 -29.90
N ALA A 182 17.61 -21.38 -29.19
CA ALA A 182 16.88 -20.28 -29.80
C ALA A 182 17.81 -19.26 -30.47
N ALA A 183 18.96 -18.98 -29.86
CA ALA A 183 19.98 -18.12 -30.43
C ALA A 183 20.61 -18.73 -31.70
N GLU A 184 20.84 -20.05 -31.74
CA GLU A 184 21.29 -20.75 -32.94
C GLU A 184 20.24 -20.71 -34.06
N LYS A 185 18.95 -20.89 -33.72
CA LYS A 185 17.84 -20.69 -34.67
C LYS A 185 17.75 -19.25 -35.16
N LEU A 186 18.08 -18.27 -34.32
CA LEU A 186 18.15 -16.87 -34.74
C LEU A 186 19.32 -16.64 -35.70
N LYS A 187 20.51 -17.16 -35.38
CA LYS A 187 21.69 -17.10 -36.25
C LYS A 187 21.45 -17.72 -37.63
N THR A 188 20.68 -18.80 -37.69
CA THR A 188 20.31 -19.43 -38.96
C THR A 188 19.40 -18.54 -39.82
N ARG A 189 18.50 -17.79 -39.17
CA ARG A 189 17.54 -16.89 -39.85
C ARG A 189 18.14 -15.54 -40.21
N ARG A 190 19.08 -15.06 -39.39
CA ARG A 190 19.68 -13.73 -39.46
C ARG A 190 21.18 -13.79 -39.15
N PRO A 191 21.97 -14.40 -40.05
CA PRO A 191 23.41 -14.56 -39.84
C PRO A 191 24.14 -13.20 -39.76
N GLU A 192 23.58 -12.15 -40.36
CA GLU A 192 24.10 -10.78 -40.33
C GLU A 192 24.26 -10.23 -38.91
N LEU A 193 23.37 -10.58 -37.99
CA LEU A 193 23.40 -10.13 -36.59
C LEU A 193 24.55 -10.75 -35.76
N PHE A 194 25.22 -11.76 -36.31
CA PHE A 194 26.31 -12.48 -35.64
C PHE A 194 27.65 -12.30 -36.37
N GLY A 195 27.77 -11.24 -37.18
CA GLY A 195 28.96 -10.97 -37.99
C GLY A 195 29.20 -11.96 -39.13
N THR A 196 28.28 -12.92 -39.33
CA THR A 196 28.32 -13.84 -40.46
C THR A 196 27.51 -13.23 -41.60
N THR A 197 28.16 -12.43 -42.44
CA THR A 197 27.61 -12.18 -43.77
C THR A 197 27.61 -13.51 -44.51
N THR A 198 26.46 -14.19 -44.53
CA THR A 198 26.17 -15.14 -45.60
C THR A 198 26.14 -14.30 -46.86
N ALA A 199 27.29 -14.11 -47.49
CA ALA A 199 27.35 -13.75 -48.88
C ALA A 199 26.36 -14.70 -49.56
N PRO A 200 25.31 -14.19 -50.24
CA PRO A 200 24.42 -15.07 -50.97
C PRO A 200 25.33 -15.93 -51.82
N ALA A 201 25.28 -17.25 -51.64
CA ALA A 201 25.93 -18.17 -52.57
C ALA A 201 25.56 -17.64 -53.95
N PRO A 202 26.53 -17.26 -54.81
CA PRO A 202 26.22 -16.56 -56.04
C PRO A 202 25.19 -17.43 -56.75
N ALA A 203 23.95 -16.92 -56.82
CA ALA A 203 22.92 -17.58 -57.59
C ALA A 203 23.57 -17.81 -58.95
N PRO A 204 23.63 -19.06 -59.47
CA PRO A 204 24.23 -19.30 -60.77
C PRO A 204 23.50 -18.39 -61.74
N GLN A 205 24.15 -17.32 -62.18
CA GLN A 205 23.60 -16.37 -63.11
C GLN A 205 23.56 -17.08 -64.45
N THR A 206 22.53 -17.89 -64.67
CA THR A 206 22.16 -18.40 -65.98
C THR A 206 21.43 -17.27 -66.70
N LEU A 207 22.14 -16.19 -66.99
CA LEU A 207 21.72 -15.30 -68.05
C LEU A 207 21.86 -16.09 -69.36
N PRO A 208 20.80 -16.22 -70.17
CA PRO A 208 20.92 -16.87 -71.47
C PRO A 208 21.93 -16.09 -72.32
N PRO A 209 22.89 -16.76 -72.99
CA PRO A 209 23.87 -16.06 -73.80
C PRO A 209 23.15 -15.25 -74.89
N ALA A 210 23.43 -13.96 -74.94
CA ALA A 210 22.91 -13.08 -75.97
C ALA A 210 23.39 -13.55 -77.36
N PRO A 211 22.54 -13.47 -78.41
CA PRO A 211 22.91 -13.88 -79.76
C PRO A 211 23.88 -12.84 -80.32
N SER A 212 25.19 -13.10 -80.21
CA SER A 212 26.23 -12.28 -80.84
C SER A 212 26.64 -12.92 -82.16
N GLY A 213 26.36 -12.19 -83.25
CA GLY A 213 26.80 -12.55 -84.59
C GLY A 213 28.29 -12.28 -84.78
N ALA A 214 29.02 -13.35 -85.15
CA ALA A 214 30.32 -13.42 -85.84
C ALA A 214 31.60 -12.91 -85.11
N PRO A 215 32.82 -13.32 -85.52
CA PRO A 215 33.22 -14.37 -86.47
C PRO A 215 34.01 -15.54 -85.82
N ALA A 216 34.20 -16.61 -86.58
CA ALA A 216 34.93 -17.82 -86.21
C ALA A 216 36.38 -17.56 -85.76
N GLY A 217 36.79 -18.12 -84.62
CA GLY A 217 38.19 -18.19 -84.22
C GLY A 217 38.45 -18.00 -82.72
N GLY A 218 37.86 -18.83 -81.86
CA GLY A 218 38.17 -18.87 -80.43
C GLY A 218 38.22 -20.32 -79.95
N GLY A 219 39.42 -20.83 -79.69
CA GLY A 219 39.64 -22.22 -79.30
C GLY A 219 38.85 -22.59 -78.04
N LEU A 220 38.11 -23.70 -78.11
CA LEU A 220 37.54 -24.35 -76.93
C LEU A 220 38.68 -24.66 -75.93
N PRO A 221 38.51 -24.41 -74.62
CA PRO A 221 39.43 -24.94 -73.63
C PRO A 221 39.45 -26.46 -73.78
N ARG A 222 40.64 -27.01 -74.06
CA ARG A 222 40.84 -28.46 -74.11
C ARG A 222 40.45 -29.03 -72.75
N THR A 223 39.36 -29.79 -72.70
CA THR A 223 39.09 -30.71 -71.60
C THR A 223 40.33 -31.60 -71.43
N PRO A 224 40.83 -31.83 -70.21
CA PRO A 224 41.94 -32.75 -70.01
C PRO A 224 41.51 -34.12 -70.54
N ALA A 225 42.31 -34.67 -71.45
CA ALA A 225 42.05 -35.97 -72.03
C ALA A 225 42.03 -37.02 -70.90
N ALA A 226 40.85 -37.59 -70.65
CA ALA A 226 40.72 -38.74 -69.77
C ALA A 226 41.67 -39.83 -70.29
N GLY A 227 42.50 -40.41 -69.42
CA GLY A 227 43.45 -41.46 -69.82
C GLY A 227 42.74 -42.61 -70.54
N LYS A 228 43.46 -43.35 -71.39
CA LYS A 228 42.89 -44.45 -72.19
C LYS A 228 42.05 -45.43 -71.37
N ASP A 229 42.39 -45.63 -70.10
CA ASP A 229 41.65 -46.50 -69.18
C ASP A 229 40.31 -45.89 -68.73
N ALA A 230 40.26 -44.58 -68.48
CA ALA A 230 39.01 -43.88 -68.15
C ALA A 230 38.05 -43.85 -69.34
N ILE A 231 38.56 -43.67 -70.56
CA ILE A 231 37.77 -43.77 -71.79
C ILE A 231 37.23 -45.20 -71.98
N ARG A 232 38.06 -46.22 -71.72
CA ARG A 232 37.65 -47.62 -71.82
C ARG A 232 36.60 -48.00 -70.78
N ALA A 233 36.71 -47.49 -69.55
CA ALA A 233 35.72 -47.71 -68.48
C ALA A 233 34.37 -47.07 -68.83
N ALA A 234 34.37 -45.81 -69.24
CA ALA A 234 33.16 -45.10 -69.66
C ALA A 234 32.48 -45.75 -70.86
N ALA A 235 33.27 -46.27 -71.82
CA ALA A 235 32.74 -47.01 -72.97
C ALA A 235 32.07 -48.34 -72.57
N ARG A 236 32.63 -49.06 -71.57
CA ARG A 236 32.04 -50.29 -71.05
C ARG A 236 30.71 -50.02 -70.33
N GLU A 237 30.70 -49.04 -69.43
CA GLU A 237 29.49 -48.67 -68.70
C GLU A 237 28.36 -48.25 -69.65
N ARG A 238 28.70 -47.50 -70.71
CA ARG A 238 27.73 -47.12 -71.74
C ARG A 238 27.22 -48.31 -72.55
N ALA A 239 28.06 -49.30 -72.84
CA ALA A 239 27.66 -50.52 -73.54
C ALA A 239 26.72 -51.38 -72.68
N GLU A 240 26.97 -51.47 -71.37
CA GLU A 240 26.09 -52.14 -70.41
C GLU A 240 24.75 -51.41 -70.29
N ARG A 241 24.77 -50.07 -70.18
CA ARG A 241 23.55 -49.25 -70.12
C ARG A 241 22.69 -49.35 -71.38
N MET A 242 23.31 -49.57 -72.54
CA MET A 242 22.60 -49.76 -73.81
C MET A 242 22.30 -51.23 -74.10
N GLY A 243 22.56 -52.15 -73.16
CA GLY A 243 22.25 -53.58 -73.31
C GLY A 243 23.07 -54.29 -74.40
N LEU A 244 24.17 -53.68 -74.86
CA LEU A 244 25.05 -54.20 -75.91
C LEU A 244 26.07 -55.21 -75.35
N ARG A 245 26.13 -55.38 -74.04
CA ARG A 245 27.05 -56.29 -73.34
C ARG A 245 26.39 -56.83 -72.07
N ASN A 246 26.28 -58.16 -71.96
CA ASN A 246 25.82 -58.86 -70.76
C ASN A 246 27.02 -59.38 -69.96
N PRO A 247 27.09 -59.17 -68.63
CA PRO A 247 28.19 -59.67 -67.80
C PRO A 247 28.16 -61.19 -67.54
N GLU A 248 27.08 -61.89 -67.90
CA GLU A 248 26.91 -63.35 -67.71
C GLU A 248 27.37 -64.22 -68.90
N ALA A 249 28.01 -63.64 -69.92
CA ALA A 249 28.55 -64.39 -71.06
C ALA A 249 30.09 -64.40 -71.09
N ALA A 250 30.72 -64.68 -69.94
CA ALA A 250 32.15 -64.92 -69.81
C ALA A 250 32.41 -66.20 -69.01
#